data_AF-A0A957N9R4-F1
#
_entry.id   AF-A0A957N9R4-F1
#
_cell.length_a   1.000
_cell.length_b   1.000
_cell.length_c   1.000
_cell.angle_alpha   90.00
_cell.angle_beta   90.00
_cell.angle_gamma   90.00
#
_symmetry.space_group_name_H-M   'P 1'
#
loop_
_entity.id
_entity.type
_entity.pdbx_description
1 polymer ?
#
loop_
_entity_poly.entity_id
_entity_poly.type
_entity_poly.pdbx_seq_one_letter_code
_entity_poly.pdbx_strand_id
1 'polypeptide(L)'
;RDIQRIEYIREIVDLSSMGAAAITTSGFPIDRDLVAHLLGFSAAQQNSYSCIAAVDYMTATYAALELPMLHLGRLIQDLQFWSAFEVGQIHVPDAFVQISSIMPQKRNPVPIEHLRHLASQAAGRARTQIGIVHNTPFTDMNDSEGETQEAGYAAFDVAERVLSLLTALIPALSIDEDRVAATTARACITITELADTLVRDEGLSFRI
;
A
#
# COMPACT_ATOMS: atom_id res chain seq x y z
N ARG A 1 -1.99 2.77 -10.33
CA ARG A 1 -1.40 1.41 -10.21
C ARG A 1 -1.93 0.66 -9.00
N ASP A 2 -1.65 1.11 -7.77
CA ASP A 2 -2.15 0.40 -6.58
C ASP A 2 -3.68 0.41 -6.46
N ILE A 3 -4.32 1.56 -6.72
CA ILE A 3 -5.78 1.69 -6.82
C ILE A 3 -6.33 0.71 -7.88
N GLN A 4 -5.78 0.73 -9.09
CA GLN A 4 -6.18 -0.20 -10.17
C GLN A 4 -6.04 -1.67 -9.76
N ARG A 5 -5.02 -2.03 -8.99
CA ARG A 5 -4.85 -3.40 -8.48
C ARG A 5 -5.95 -3.75 -7.48
N ILE A 6 -6.27 -2.85 -6.57
CA ILE A 6 -7.38 -3.02 -5.61
C ILE A 6 -8.71 -3.15 -6.35
N GLU A 7 -8.94 -2.33 -7.37
CA GLU A 7 -10.15 -2.39 -8.21
C GLU A 7 -10.24 -3.73 -8.95
N TYR A 8 -9.16 -4.18 -9.59
CA TYR A 8 -9.12 -5.46 -10.30
C TYR A 8 -9.40 -6.66 -9.40
N ILE A 9 -8.95 -6.63 -8.15
CA ILE A 9 -9.16 -7.75 -7.23
C ILE A 9 -10.63 -7.93 -6.87
N ARG A 10 -11.46 -6.88 -7.01
CA ARG A 10 -12.92 -7.02 -6.90
C ARG A 10 -13.44 -8.08 -7.86
N GLU A 11 -12.93 -8.16 -9.09
CA GLU A 11 -13.35 -9.17 -10.06
C GLU A 11 -13.03 -10.61 -9.60
N ILE A 12 -11.99 -10.78 -8.78
CA ILE A 12 -11.59 -12.09 -8.24
C ILE A 12 -12.50 -12.50 -7.08
N VAL A 13 -12.83 -11.55 -6.18
CA VAL A 13 -13.59 -11.84 -4.96
C VAL A 13 -15.10 -11.72 -5.13
N ASP A 14 -15.57 -11.21 -6.26
CA ASP A 14 -16.99 -10.97 -6.58
C ASP A 14 -17.70 -12.17 -7.24
N LEU A 15 -17.25 -13.39 -6.92
CA LEU A 15 -17.86 -14.63 -7.39
C LEU A 15 -18.31 -15.50 -6.21
N SER A 16 -19.57 -15.94 -6.25
CA SER A 16 -20.19 -16.71 -5.17
C SER A 16 -19.77 -18.18 -5.16
N SER A 17 -19.25 -18.64 -4.02
CA SER A 17 -19.01 -20.07 -3.73
C SER A 17 -20.28 -20.81 -3.28
N MET A 18 -21.40 -20.11 -3.03
CA MET A 18 -22.59 -20.73 -2.47
C MET A 18 -23.18 -21.80 -3.39
N GLY A 19 -23.59 -22.91 -2.78
CA GLY A 19 -24.12 -24.08 -3.50
C GLY A 19 -23.05 -25.10 -3.94
N ALA A 20 -21.76 -24.85 -3.69
CA ALA A 20 -20.69 -25.83 -3.91
C ALA A 20 -20.71 -27.00 -2.92
N ALA A 21 -21.34 -26.81 -1.75
CA ALA A 21 -21.36 -27.77 -0.65
C ALA A 21 -19.94 -28.26 -0.31
N ALA A 22 -19.76 -29.54 0.01
CA ALA A 22 -18.45 -30.07 0.38
C ALA A 22 -17.48 -30.24 -0.80
N ILE A 23 -17.96 -30.45 -2.04
CA ILE A 23 -17.13 -30.54 -3.26
C ILE A 23 -17.99 -30.75 -4.52
N THR A 24 -19.07 -31.53 -4.45
CA THR A 24 -19.86 -31.98 -5.62
C THR A 24 -21.20 -31.23 -5.77
N THR A 25 -21.25 -29.97 -5.35
CA THR A 25 -22.45 -29.14 -5.29
C THR A 25 -23.57 -29.68 -4.38
N SER A 26 -24.63 -28.88 -4.23
CA SER A 26 -25.82 -29.26 -3.46
C SER A 26 -26.55 -30.46 -4.07
N GLY A 27 -27.03 -31.36 -3.22
CA GLY A 27 -27.95 -32.44 -3.63
C GLY A 27 -29.37 -31.95 -3.93
N PHE A 28 -29.66 -30.67 -3.69
CA PHE A 28 -30.94 -30.02 -4.02
C PHE A 28 -30.80 -29.23 -5.33
N PRO A 29 -31.88 -29.12 -6.13
CA PRO A 29 -31.87 -28.39 -7.40
C PRO A 29 -31.94 -26.87 -7.17
N ILE A 30 -30.90 -26.32 -6.57
CA ILE A 30 -30.76 -24.88 -6.36
C ILE A 30 -30.28 -24.19 -7.64
N ASP A 31 -30.76 -22.98 -7.86
CA ASP A 31 -30.23 -22.09 -8.90
C ASP A 31 -29.08 -21.26 -8.28
N ARG A 32 -27.84 -21.61 -8.62
CA ARG A 32 -26.65 -20.94 -8.08
C ARG A 32 -26.49 -19.52 -8.60
N ASP A 33 -26.97 -19.21 -9.80
CA ASP A 33 -26.92 -17.86 -10.36
C ASP A 33 -27.92 -16.96 -9.64
N LEU A 34 -29.12 -17.48 -9.36
CA LEU A 34 -30.10 -16.79 -8.50
C LEU A 34 -29.53 -16.55 -7.09
N VAL A 35 -28.87 -17.55 -6.49
CA VAL A 35 -28.24 -17.40 -5.17
C VAL A 35 -27.13 -16.35 -5.19
N ALA A 36 -26.26 -16.36 -6.21
CA ALA A 36 -25.20 -15.37 -6.37
C ALA A 36 -25.79 -13.95 -6.46
N HIS A 37 -26.81 -13.77 -7.31
CA HIS A 37 -27.52 -12.50 -7.46
C HIS A 37 -28.16 -12.02 -6.15
N LEU A 38 -28.85 -12.91 -5.43
CA LEU A 38 -29.50 -12.58 -4.15
C LEU A 38 -28.49 -12.19 -3.06
N LEU A 39 -27.26 -12.70 -3.12
CA LEU A 39 -26.17 -12.37 -2.20
C LEU A 39 -25.34 -11.15 -2.65
N GLY A 40 -25.63 -10.59 -3.82
CA GLY A 40 -24.96 -9.41 -4.36
C GLY A 40 -23.65 -9.70 -5.10
N PHE A 41 -23.38 -10.96 -5.45
CA PHE A 41 -22.25 -11.32 -6.30
C PHE A 41 -22.59 -11.18 -7.79
N SER A 42 -21.57 -10.93 -8.62
CA SER A 42 -21.76 -10.84 -10.07
C SER A 42 -22.15 -12.17 -10.73
N ALA A 43 -21.63 -13.30 -10.22
CA ALA A 43 -21.94 -14.63 -10.73
C ALA A 43 -21.57 -15.74 -9.72
N ALA A 44 -22.00 -16.97 -9.98
CA ALA A 44 -21.50 -18.14 -9.27
C ALA A 44 -20.12 -18.57 -9.80
N GLN A 45 -19.26 -19.05 -8.90
CA GLN A 45 -18.02 -19.72 -9.32
C GLN A 45 -18.33 -21.04 -10.04
N GLN A 46 -17.64 -21.29 -11.16
CA GLN A 46 -17.95 -22.41 -12.05
C GLN A 46 -17.59 -23.78 -11.46
N ASN A 47 -16.43 -23.87 -10.81
CA ASN A 47 -15.90 -25.14 -10.29
C ASN A 47 -16.16 -25.26 -8.79
N SER A 48 -16.96 -26.24 -8.39
CA SER A 48 -17.33 -26.46 -6.99
C SER A 48 -16.18 -26.90 -6.09
N TYR A 49 -15.14 -27.50 -6.65
CA TYR A 49 -13.93 -27.83 -5.90
C TYR A 49 -13.07 -26.58 -5.67
N SER A 50 -12.93 -25.70 -6.67
CA SER A 50 -12.29 -24.40 -6.49
C SER A 50 -13.04 -23.54 -5.46
N CYS A 51 -14.37 -23.62 -5.38
CA CYS A 51 -15.17 -22.87 -4.42
C CYS A 51 -14.77 -23.10 -2.95
N ILE A 52 -14.24 -24.28 -2.63
CA ILE A 52 -13.86 -24.68 -1.27
C ILE A 52 -12.34 -24.74 -1.06
N ALA A 53 -11.56 -24.89 -2.13
CA ALA A 53 -10.12 -25.11 -2.06
C ALA A 53 -9.27 -23.91 -2.48
N ALA A 54 -9.84 -22.99 -3.27
CA ALA A 54 -9.09 -21.86 -3.82
C ALA A 54 -8.87 -20.79 -2.75
N VAL A 55 -7.62 -20.34 -2.62
CA VAL A 55 -7.19 -19.29 -1.69
C VAL A 55 -6.87 -17.98 -2.41
N ASP A 56 -7.22 -17.87 -3.70
CA ASP A 56 -7.00 -16.69 -4.54
C ASP A 56 -7.67 -15.45 -3.95
N TYR A 57 -8.88 -15.59 -3.37
CA TYR A 57 -9.57 -14.48 -2.74
C TYR A 57 -8.73 -13.87 -1.59
N MET A 58 -8.11 -14.73 -0.79
CA MET A 58 -7.29 -14.33 0.35
C MET A 58 -5.96 -13.75 -0.11
N THR A 59 -5.22 -14.50 -0.94
CA THR A 59 -3.88 -14.10 -1.40
C THR A 59 -3.92 -12.85 -2.25
N ALA A 60 -4.90 -12.71 -3.15
CA ALA A 60 -5.10 -11.49 -3.92
C ALA A 60 -5.39 -10.30 -3.01
N THR A 61 -6.33 -10.43 -2.07
CA THR A 61 -6.71 -9.34 -1.16
C THR A 61 -5.53 -8.85 -0.31
N TYR A 62 -4.79 -9.77 0.32
CA TYR A 62 -3.63 -9.38 1.12
C TYR A 62 -2.47 -8.85 0.27
N ALA A 63 -2.28 -9.34 -0.97
CA ALA A 63 -1.31 -8.73 -1.89
C ALA A 63 -1.71 -7.30 -2.30
N ALA A 64 -3.01 -7.04 -2.47
CA ALA A 64 -3.56 -5.71 -2.72
C ALA A 64 -3.25 -4.73 -1.59
N LEU A 65 -3.20 -5.23 -0.36
CA LEU A 65 -2.95 -4.47 0.84
C LEU A 65 -1.44 -4.27 1.08
N GLU A 66 -0.63 -5.31 0.85
CA GLU A 66 0.81 -5.30 1.09
C GLU A 66 1.53 -4.29 0.20
N LEU A 67 1.27 -4.34 -1.12
CA LEU A 67 2.03 -3.57 -2.10
C LEU A 67 1.94 -2.05 -1.90
N PRO A 68 0.76 -1.44 -1.68
CA PRO A 68 0.67 -0.03 -1.35
C PRO A 68 1.47 0.35 -0.11
N MET A 69 1.44 -0.48 0.94
CA MET A 69 2.18 -0.21 2.17
C MET A 69 3.70 -0.22 1.94
N LEU A 70 4.19 -1.09 1.05
CA LEU A 70 5.59 -1.07 0.61
C LEU A 70 5.92 0.17 -0.22
N HIS A 71 5.07 0.53 -1.19
CA HIS A 71 5.31 1.67 -2.08
C HIS A 71 5.32 3.01 -1.31
N LEU A 72 4.43 3.15 -0.33
CA LEU A 72 4.39 4.33 0.55
C LEU A 72 5.68 4.53 1.34
N GLY A 73 6.47 3.47 1.56
CA GLY A 73 7.77 3.56 2.24
C GLY A 73 8.73 4.57 1.60
N ARG A 74 8.70 4.73 0.27
CA ARG A 74 9.53 5.73 -0.43
C ARG A 74 9.11 7.15 -0.10
N LEU A 75 7.81 7.43 -0.19
CA LEU A 75 7.25 8.74 0.18
C LEU A 75 7.56 9.06 1.66
N ILE A 76 7.36 8.10 2.56
CA ILE A 76 7.62 8.28 3.98
C ILE A 76 9.11 8.58 4.23
N GLN A 77 10.00 7.90 3.52
CA GLN A 77 11.44 8.14 3.61
C GLN A 77 11.81 9.54 3.09
N ASP A 78 11.21 9.98 1.99
CA ASP A 78 11.44 11.32 1.44
C ASP A 78 10.92 12.41 2.41
N LEU A 79 9.74 12.22 3.00
CA LEU A 79 9.21 13.11 4.03
C LEU A 79 10.12 13.19 5.26
N GLN A 80 10.66 12.05 5.71
CA GLN A 80 11.61 12.00 6.82
C GLN A 80 12.90 12.74 6.48
N PHE A 81 13.40 12.60 5.25
CA PHE A 81 14.61 13.27 4.79
C PHE A 81 14.39 14.78 4.63
N TRP A 82 13.32 15.21 3.97
CA TRP A 82 13.05 16.64 3.74
C TRP A 82 12.73 17.41 5.02
N SER A 83 12.18 16.75 6.04
CA SER A 83 11.91 17.35 7.35
C SER A 83 13.09 17.29 8.32
N ALA A 84 14.18 16.59 7.97
CA ALA A 84 15.37 16.54 8.79
C ALA A 84 16.00 17.93 8.96
N PHE A 85 16.60 18.20 10.12
CA PHE A 85 17.15 19.51 10.46
C PHE A 85 18.20 19.99 9.44
N GLU A 86 19.04 19.06 8.95
CA GLU A 86 20.09 19.31 7.98
C GLU A 86 19.57 19.69 6.59
N VAL A 87 18.36 19.24 6.26
CA VAL A 87 17.72 19.45 4.94
C VAL A 87 16.72 20.60 5.04
N GLY A 88 15.68 20.44 5.87
CA GLY A 88 14.71 21.48 6.21
C GLY A 88 13.92 22.02 5.03
N GLN A 89 13.67 21.20 4.00
CA GLN A 89 12.95 21.62 2.79
C GLN A 89 11.43 21.63 2.98
N ILE A 90 10.93 20.85 3.95
CA ILE A 90 9.52 20.90 4.35
C ILE A 90 9.38 21.32 5.81
N HIS A 91 8.35 22.11 6.08
CA HIS A 91 7.92 22.49 7.41
C HIS A 91 6.70 21.67 7.83
N VAL A 92 6.83 21.02 8.99
CA VAL A 92 5.77 20.23 9.63
C VAL A 92 5.13 21.09 10.73
N PRO A 93 3.80 21.31 10.72
CA PRO A 93 3.17 22.21 11.69
C PRO A 93 3.18 21.64 13.11
N ASP A 94 3.10 22.52 14.10
CA ASP A 94 3.26 22.19 15.53
C ASP A 94 2.27 21.12 16.02
N ALA A 95 1.07 21.06 15.44
CA ALA A 95 0.07 20.03 15.76
C ALA A 95 0.55 18.59 15.47
N PHE A 96 1.56 18.43 14.62
CA PHE A 96 2.15 17.15 14.24
C PHE A 96 3.59 16.99 14.76
N VAL A 97 4.05 17.89 15.63
CA VAL A 97 5.42 17.89 16.14
C VAL A 97 5.42 17.63 17.65
N GLN A 98 6.27 16.69 18.08
CA GLN A 98 6.60 16.56 19.49
C GLN A 98 7.94 17.25 19.78
N ILE A 99 7.99 18.00 20.87
CA ILE A 99 9.19 18.69 21.34
C ILE A 99 9.93 17.81 22.36
N SER A 100 11.25 17.83 22.32
CA SER A 100 12.06 17.15 23.32
C SER A 100 11.99 17.86 24.68
N SER A 101 11.89 17.08 25.76
CA SER A 101 11.91 17.60 27.13
C SER A 101 13.23 18.28 27.54
N ILE A 102 14.36 17.90 26.93
CA ILE A 102 15.69 18.45 27.23
C ILE A 102 16.19 19.46 26.18
N MET A 103 15.66 19.40 24.95
CA MET A 103 16.03 20.28 23.84
C MET A 103 14.77 20.97 23.28
N PRO A 104 14.38 22.14 23.81
CA PRO A 104 13.14 22.83 23.41
C PRO A 104 13.06 23.17 21.91
N GLN A 105 14.21 23.31 21.25
CA GLN A 105 14.31 23.56 19.81
C GLN A 105 14.18 22.29 18.96
N LYS A 106 14.32 21.10 19.55
CA LYS A 106 14.27 19.82 18.81
C LYS A 106 12.82 19.46 18.50
N ARG A 107 12.46 19.63 17.23
CA ARG A 107 11.17 19.27 16.64
C ARG A 107 11.24 17.85 16.07
N ASN A 108 10.33 16.96 16.51
CA ASN A 108 10.24 15.60 15.99
C ASN A 108 8.91 15.45 15.23
N PRO A 109 8.93 15.27 13.89
CA PRO A 109 7.76 14.96 13.07
C PRO A 109 7.19 13.55 13.32
N VAL A 110 6.71 13.31 14.54
CA VAL A 110 6.32 11.98 15.03
C VAL A 110 5.34 11.22 14.13
N PRO A 111 4.37 11.86 13.43
CA PRO A 111 3.56 11.18 12.42
C PRO A 111 4.37 10.48 11.33
N ILE A 112 5.46 11.08 10.84
CA ILE A 112 6.32 10.48 9.81
C ILE A 112 7.01 9.22 10.35
N GLU A 113 7.44 9.26 11.61
CA GLU A 113 8.03 8.11 12.30
C GLU A 113 7.00 6.97 12.46
N HIS A 114 5.76 7.32 12.82
CA HIS A 114 4.65 6.37 12.91
C HIS A 114 4.31 5.73 11.56
N LEU A 115 4.20 6.55 10.51
CA LEU A 115 3.92 6.07 9.15
C LEU A 115 4.89 4.95 8.75
N ARG A 116 6.19 5.13 9.01
CA ARG A 116 7.23 4.15 8.65
C ARG A 116 7.01 2.78 9.28
N HIS A 117 6.82 2.74 10.59
CA HIS A 117 6.65 1.45 11.28
C HIS A 117 5.25 0.86 11.09
N LEU A 118 4.20 1.68 10.97
CA LEU A 118 2.83 1.20 10.73
C LEU A 118 2.69 0.60 9.32
N ALA A 119 3.25 1.25 8.29
CA ALA A 119 3.28 0.70 6.94
C ALA A 119 4.00 -0.66 6.90
N SER A 120 5.11 -0.78 7.63
CA SER A 120 5.87 -2.03 7.73
C SER A 120 5.08 -3.13 8.46
N GLN A 121 4.34 -2.77 9.52
CA GLN A 121 3.46 -3.70 10.23
C GLN A 121 2.31 -4.20 9.36
N ALA A 122 1.64 -3.31 8.62
CA ALA A 122 0.56 -3.70 7.70
C ALA A 122 1.08 -4.63 6.60
N ALA A 123 2.19 -4.28 5.95
CA ALA A 123 2.83 -5.12 4.93
C ALA A 123 3.27 -6.48 5.51
N GLY A 124 3.85 -6.50 6.71
CA GLY A 124 4.27 -7.72 7.38
C GLY A 124 3.10 -8.66 7.69
N ARG A 125 2.00 -8.12 8.24
CA ARG A 125 0.78 -8.89 8.53
C ARG A 125 0.18 -9.47 7.26
N ALA A 126 0.06 -8.66 6.21
CA ALA A 126 -0.44 -9.12 4.91
C ALA A 126 0.46 -10.23 4.32
N ARG A 127 1.79 -10.06 4.37
CA ARG A 127 2.74 -11.09 3.94
C ARG A 127 2.59 -12.39 4.76
N THR A 128 2.37 -12.30 6.07
CA THR A 128 2.11 -13.48 6.90
C THR A 128 0.88 -14.23 6.42
N GLN A 129 -0.21 -13.54 6.09
CA GLN A 129 -1.44 -14.16 5.59
C GLN A 129 -1.22 -14.91 4.27
N ILE A 130 -0.48 -14.31 3.34
CA ILE A 130 -0.06 -14.99 2.10
C ILE A 130 0.82 -16.21 2.41
N GLY A 131 1.69 -16.11 3.41
CA GLY A 131 2.59 -17.17 3.81
C GLY A 131 1.92 -18.34 4.54
N ILE A 132 0.79 -18.12 5.23
CA ILE A 132 0.08 -19.19 5.95
C ILE A 132 -0.45 -20.24 4.98
N VAL A 133 -1.01 -19.81 3.84
CA VAL A 133 -1.57 -20.73 2.82
C VAL A 133 -0.51 -21.37 1.91
N HIS A 134 0.77 -21.20 2.24
CA HIS A 134 1.86 -21.83 1.50
C HIS A 134 1.87 -23.34 1.74
N ASN A 135 1.83 -24.13 0.65
CA ASN A 135 1.75 -25.59 0.66
C ASN A 135 0.44 -26.17 1.20
N THR A 136 -0.65 -25.39 1.24
CA THR A 136 -1.98 -25.93 1.53
C THR A 136 -2.41 -26.87 0.40
N PRO A 137 -2.81 -28.13 0.67
CA PRO A 137 -3.37 -29.02 -0.35
C PRO A 137 -4.62 -28.40 -0.98
N PHE A 138 -4.89 -28.73 -2.24
CA PHE A 138 -6.09 -28.24 -2.92
C PHE A 138 -7.34 -28.98 -2.39
N THR A 139 -7.87 -28.57 -1.24
CA THR A 139 -9.09 -29.10 -0.59
C THR A 139 -9.57 -28.09 0.45
N ASP A 140 -10.75 -28.34 1.03
CA ASP A 140 -11.22 -27.62 2.21
C ASP A 140 -10.22 -27.78 3.37
N MET A 141 -9.60 -26.68 3.78
CA MET A 141 -8.51 -26.68 4.74
C MET A 141 -8.49 -25.41 5.59
N ASN A 142 -8.38 -25.64 6.90
CA ASN A 142 -8.44 -24.59 7.92
C ASN A 142 -7.34 -23.52 7.79
N ASP A 143 -6.25 -23.77 7.05
CA ASP A 143 -5.17 -22.80 6.82
C ASP A 143 -5.68 -21.44 6.33
N SER A 144 -6.75 -21.41 5.53
CA SER A 144 -7.35 -20.17 5.00
C SER A 144 -8.59 -19.67 5.77
N GLU A 145 -8.95 -20.34 6.87
CA GLU A 145 -10.22 -20.14 7.57
C GLU A 145 -10.06 -19.45 8.94
N GLY A 146 -11.17 -19.32 9.68
CA GLY A 146 -11.27 -18.96 11.10
C GLY A 146 -10.14 -18.10 11.68
N GLU A 147 -9.22 -18.75 12.40
CA GLU A 147 -8.15 -18.09 13.16
C GLU A 147 -7.18 -17.32 12.26
N THR A 148 -6.89 -17.84 11.05
CA THR A 148 -6.02 -17.17 10.09
C THR A 148 -6.62 -15.84 9.65
N GLN A 149 -7.91 -15.85 9.29
CA GLN A 149 -8.64 -14.65 8.87
C GLN A 149 -8.73 -13.63 10.00
N GLU A 150 -9.05 -14.07 11.23
CA GLU A 150 -9.11 -13.20 12.40
C GLU A 150 -7.78 -12.48 12.65
N ALA A 151 -6.65 -13.21 12.58
CA ALA A 151 -5.33 -12.63 12.70
C ALA A 151 -5.00 -11.66 11.54
N GLY A 152 -5.57 -11.90 10.36
CA GLY A 152 -5.35 -11.11 9.16
C GLY A 152 -6.08 -9.77 9.15
N TYR A 153 -7.25 -9.65 9.78
CA TYR A 153 -8.05 -8.42 9.79
C TYR A 153 -7.29 -7.21 10.35
N ALA A 154 -6.43 -7.43 11.35
CA ALA A 154 -5.58 -6.39 11.91
C ALA A 154 -4.59 -5.77 10.90
N ALA A 155 -4.36 -6.40 9.74
CA ALA A 155 -3.59 -5.79 8.66
C ALA A 155 -4.32 -4.59 8.04
N PHE A 156 -5.64 -4.69 7.85
CA PHE A 156 -6.48 -3.63 7.28
C PHE A 156 -6.56 -2.43 8.23
N ASP A 157 -6.80 -2.67 9.52
CA ASP A 157 -6.87 -1.60 10.52
C ASP A 157 -5.58 -0.75 10.55
N VAL A 158 -4.42 -1.41 10.45
CA VAL A 158 -3.14 -0.70 10.44
C VAL A 158 -2.90 0.02 9.12
N ALA A 159 -3.27 -0.58 7.99
CA ALA A 159 -3.18 0.08 6.70
C ALA A 159 -4.08 1.32 6.63
N GLU A 160 -5.31 1.24 7.15
CA GLU A 160 -6.23 2.38 7.23
C GLU A 160 -5.65 3.51 8.09
N ARG A 161 -5.00 3.18 9.21
CA ARG A 161 -4.32 4.17 10.04
C ARG A 161 -3.18 4.87 9.30
N VAL A 162 -2.40 4.15 8.48
CA VAL A 162 -1.36 4.73 7.63
C VAL A 162 -1.97 5.73 6.64
N LEU A 163 -3.03 5.32 5.93
CA LEU A 163 -3.69 6.16 4.95
C LEU A 163 -4.36 7.39 5.58
N SER A 164 -5.02 7.22 6.71
CA SER A 164 -5.63 8.30 7.48
C SER A 164 -4.59 9.32 7.95
N LEU A 165 -3.45 8.84 8.44
CA LEU A 165 -2.37 9.70 8.90
C LEU A 165 -1.70 10.46 7.75
N LEU A 166 -1.49 9.82 6.59
CA LEU A 166 -1.02 10.50 5.37
C LEU A 166 -2.01 11.56 4.90
N THR A 167 -3.30 11.25 4.91
CA THR A 167 -4.37 12.16 4.48
C THR A 167 -4.44 13.41 5.36
N ALA A 168 -4.18 13.27 6.66
CA ALA A 168 -4.09 14.41 7.57
C ALA A 168 -2.76 15.18 7.43
N LEU A 169 -1.64 14.47 7.26
CA LEU A 169 -0.31 15.07 7.26
C LEU A 169 0.01 15.83 5.97
N ILE A 170 -0.17 15.19 4.80
CA ILE A 170 0.27 15.75 3.51
C ILE A 170 -0.27 17.17 3.26
N PRO A 171 -1.58 17.44 3.41
CA PRO A 171 -2.11 18.79 3.17
C PRO A 171 -1.66 19.83 4.18
N ALA A 172 -1.15 19.40 5.35
CA ALA A 172 -0.68 20.30 6.40
C ALA A 172 0.79 20.71 6.22
N LEU A 173 1.55 20.01 5.38
CA LEU A 173 2.96 20.35 5.13
C LEU A 173 3.07 21.63 4.31
N SER A 174 4.14 22.40 4.55
CA SER A 174 4.53 23.54 3.71
C SER A 174 5.98 23.38 3.25
N ILE A 175 6.33 23.98 2.11
CA ILE A 175 7.68 23.94 1.55
C ILE A 175 8.42 25.21 1.96
N ASP A 176 9.68 25.08 2.38
CA ASP A 176 10.58 26.21 2.57
C ASP A 176 11.24 26.55 1.22
N GLU A 177 10.61 27.46 0.47
CA GLU A 177 11.04 27.83 -0.88
C GLU A 177 12.45 28.42 -0.91
N ASP A 178 12.81 29.24 0.09
CA ASP A 178 14.13 29.86 0.21
C ASP A 178 15.22 28.79 0.41
N ARG A 179 14.95 27.81 1.28
CA ARG A 179 15.86 26.68 1.52
C ARG A 179 16.03 25.81 0.27
N VAL A 180 14.94 25.51 -0.43
CA VAL A 180 14.97 24.74 -1.68
C VAL A 180 15.75 25.49 -2.75
N ALA A 181 15.51 26.80 -2.93
CA ALA A 181 16.22 27.64 -3.90
C ALA A 181 17.72 27.70 -3.60
N ALA A 182 18.10 27.94 -2.34
CA ALA A 182 19.50 27.98 -1.93
C ALA A 182 20.23 26.64 -2.16
N THR A 183 19.56 25.52 -1.87
CA THR A 183 20.10 24.17 -2.12
C THR A 183 20.32 23.94 -3.62
N THR A 184 19.32 24.33 -4.42
CA THR A 184 19.33 24.17 -5.87
C THR A 184 20.43 24.99 -6.54
N ALA A 185 20.61 26.24 -6.13
CA ALA A 185 21.65 27.13 -6.65
C ALA A 185 23.07 26.60 -6.36
N ARG A 186 23.27 25.96 -5.21
CA ARG A 186 24.57 25.38 -4.82
C ARG A 186 24.91 24.07 -5.53
N ALA A 187 23.90 23.37 -6.06
CA ALA A 187 24.07 22.06 -6.66
C ALA A 187 24.39 22.09 -8.16
N CYS A 188 24.49 23.28 -8.78
CA CYS A 188 24.77 23.46 -10.21
C CYS A 188 23.84 22.61 -11.11
N ILE A 189 22.56 22.45 -10.73
CA ILE A 189 21.64 21.53 -11.41
C ILE A 189 21.37 21.86 -12.88
N THR A 190 21.70 23.09 -13.30
CA THR A 190 21.55 23.58 -14.68
C THR A 190 22.71 23.18 -15.59
N ILE A 191 23.75 22.51 -15.07
CA ILE A 191 24.94 22.17 -15.85
C ILE A 191 24.64 21.24 -17.02
N THR A 192 23.68 20.32 -16.86
CA THR A 192 23.25 19.42 -17.94
C THR A 192 22.58 20.22 -19.06
N GLU A 193 21.70 21.16 -18.72
CA GLU A 193 21.05 22.02 -19.72
C GLU A 193 22.05 22.92 -20.45
N LEU A 194 23.08 23.40 -19.75
CA LEU A 194 24.19 24.13 -20.38
C LEU A 194 24.93 23.23 -21.40
N ALA A 195 25.27 22.00 -21.01
CA ALA A 195 25.92 21.05 -21.91
C ALA A 195 25.03 20.73 -23.12
N ASP A 196 23.74 20.48 -22.91
CA ASP A 196 22.80 20.20 -24.00
C ASP A 196 22.65 21.40 -24.94
N THR A 197 22.63 22.63 -24.41
CA THR A 197 22.57 23.87 -25.20
C THR A 197 23.82 24.03 -26.08
N LEU A 198 25.01 23.79 -25.54
CA LEU A 198 26.26 23.83 -26.31
C LEU A 198 26.28 22.81 -27.46
N VAL A 199 25.67 21.64 -27.28
CA VAL A 199 25.56 20.65 -28.37
C VAL A 199 24.55 21.09 -29.43
N ARG A 200 23.37 21.55 -29.01
CA ARG A 200 22.29 21.90 -29.95
C ARG A 200 22.58 23.17 -30.75
N ASP A 201 23.08 24.20 -30.07
CA ASP A 201 23.13 25.55 -30.63
C ASP A 201 24.51 25.89 -31.20
N GLU A 202 25.57 25.39 -30.56
CA GLU A 202 26.96 25.64 -30.98
C GLU A 202 27.56 24.47 -31.79
N GLY A 203 26.81 23.38 -31.98
CA GLY A 203 27.23 22.22 -32.77
C GLY A 203 28.42 21.46 -32.18
N LEU A 204 28.68 21.62 -30.88
CA LEU A 204 29.78 20.93 -30.20
C LEU A 204 29.43 19.45 -29.96
N SER A 205 30.46 18.60 -29.87
CA SER A 205 30.27 17.21 -29.45
C SER A 205 29.91 17.16 -27.96
N PHE A 206 28.93 16.32 -27.58
CA PHE A 206 28.54 16.12 -26.18
C PHE A 206 29.68 15.55 -25.31
N ARG A 207 30.52 14.71 -25.92
CA ARG A 207 31.81 14.30 -25.38
C ARG A 207 32.86 15.13 -26.10
N ILE A 208 33.29 16.23 -25.50
CA ILE A 208 34.59 16.81 -25.86
C ILE A 208 35.69 15.82 -25.44
#